data_AF-A0A950L2A9-F1
#
_entry.id   AF-A0A950L2A9-F1
#
_cell.length_a   1.000
_cell.length_b   1.000
_cell.length_c   1.000
_cell.angle_alpha   90.00
_cell.angle_beta   90.00
_cell.angle_gamma   90.00
#
_symmetry.space_group_name_H-M   'P 1'
#
loop_
_entity.id
_entity.type
_entity.pdbx_description
1 polymer ?
#
loop_
_entity_poly.entity_id
_entity_poly.type
_entity_poly.pdbx_seq_one_letter_code
_entity_poly.pdbx_strand_id
1 'polypeptide(L)'
;MQAKRTSNELTTERTGTVRFQKIVATAGKPSLHLLWMDPAKDPVLQKAVQAFRVMTLHQRPSGAKTDFGTIGFEKNVAGQVLIFPKSLKPFAGKRVVGVKYDSIVWAAASEGQPASPETRPPKAAGKSKPEAAKAPAEKRKRPVAEENAPGVVVKFPPPRPDDEDQRQESLEEIKDQVRHAMKFLEEGKQVAAFNLLKRIVE
;
A
#
# COMPACT_ATOMS: atom_id res chain seq x y z
N MET A 1 29.88 32.43 5.24
CA MET A 1 28.87 31.73 4.41
C MET A 1 27.69 31.37 5.30
N GLN A 2 26.44 31.50 4.84
CA GLN A 2 25.25 31.21 5.64
C GLN A 2 24.60 29.89 5.20
N ALA A 3 24.65 28.87 6.04
CA ALA A 3 23.99 27.59 5.78
C ALA A 3 22.48 27.71 6.07
N LYS A 4 21.67 27.80 5.01
CA LYS A 4 20.20 27.75 5.11
C LYS A 4 19.75 26.34 5.53
N ARG A 5 19.65 26.11 6.85
CA ARG A 5 18.93 24.95 7.38
C ARG A 5 17.45 25.14 7.05
N THR A 6 16.96 24.44 6.03
CA THR A 6 15.53 24.39 5.71
C THR A 6 14.80 23.58 6.78
N SER A 7 14.14 24.30 7.69
CA SER A 7 13.17 23.74 8.63
C SER A 7 12.01 23.11 7.88
N ASN A 8 12.05 21.79 7.67
CA ASN A 8 10.86 21.03 7.32
C ASN A 8 10.18 20.60 8.64
N GLU A 9 9.60 21.57 9.35
CA GLU A 9 8.98 21.36 10.65
C GLU A 9 7.77 20.42 10.54
N LEU A 10 7.90 19.22 11.12
CA LEU A 10 6.77 18.34 11.38
C LEU A 10 5.88 18.99 12.44
N THR A 11 4.92 19.79 12.01
CA THR A 11 3.90 20.47 12.83
C THR A 11 2.90 19.48 13.43
N THR A 12 3.41 18.62 14.31
CA THR A 12 2.68 17.55 15.03
C THR A 12 2.05 18.11 16.32
N GLU A 13 1.65 19.38 16.29
CA GLU A 13 1.40 20.23 17.47
C GLU A 13 -0.07 20.63 17.58
N ARG A 14 -0.94 19.62 17.77
CA ARG A 14 -2.30 19.63 18.39
C ARG A 14 -3.00 18.31 18.06
N THR A 15 -2.50 17.21 18.61
CA THR A 15 -2.81 15.82 18.21
C THR A 15 -4.20 15.33 18.65
N GLY A 16 -5.26 16.02 18.19
CA GLY A 16 -6.62 15.54 18.27
C GLY A 16 -6.75 14.20 17.54
N THR A 17 -7.35 13.21 18.20
CA THR A 17 -7.49 11.85 17.68
C THR A 17 -8.92 11.60 17.20
N VAL A 18 -9.09 10.94 16.05
CA VAL A 18 -10.39 10.63 15.44
C VAL A 18 -10.48 9.14 15.13
N ARG A 19 -11.58 8.49 15.53
CA ARG A 19 -11.86 7.09 15.12
C ARG A 19 -12.19 7.05 13.63
N PHE A 20 -11.54 6.14 12.89
CA PHE A 20 -11.72 5.97 11.44
C PHE A 20 -13.19 5.90 10.99
N GLN A 21 -14.05 5.20 11.75
CA GLN A 21 -15.49 5.10 11.47
C GLN A 21 -16.22 6.46 11.39
N LYS A 22 -15.80 7.49 12.17
CA LYS A 22 -16.38 8.84 12.08
C LYS A 22 -16.03 9.53 10.75
N ILE A 23 -14.86 9.21 10.21
CA ILE A 23 -14.43 9.68 8.89
C ILE A 23 -15.23 8.96 7.81
N VAL A 24 -15.33 7.63 7.86
CA VAL A 24 -16.14 6.84 6.90
C VAL A 24 -17.60 7.30 6.86
N ALA A 25 -18.22 7.55 8.03
CA ALA A 25 -19.60 8.06 8.10
C ALA A 25 -19.79 9.44 7.45
N THR A 26 -18.76 10.30 7.49
CA THR A 26 -18.82 11.66 6.91
C THR A 26 -18.43 11.66 5.43
N ALA A 27 -17.32 10.99 5.12
CA ALA A 27 -16.59 11.08 3.86
C ALA A 27 -16.89 9.93 2.87
N GLY A 28 -17.57 8.87 3.31
CA GLY A 28 -17.84 7.64 2.55
C GLY A 28 -16.81 6.53 2.81
N LYS A 29 -17.08 5.32 2.29
CA LYS A 29 -16.09 4.23 2.28
C LYS A 29 -14.90 4.62 1.37
N PRO A 30 -13.64 4.50 1.83
CA PRO A 30 -12.49 4.71 0.95
C PRO A 30 -12.23 3.50 0.06
N SER A 31 -11.64 3.73 -1.10
CA SER A 31 -11.00 2.71 -1.93
C SER A 31 -9.51 2.60 -1.60
N LEU A 32 -8.99 1.37 -1.56
CA LEU A 32 -7.55 1.14 -1.51
C LEU A 32 -6.89 1.54 -2.84
N HIS A 33 -5.85 2.38 -2.76
CA HIS A 33 -5.06 2.82 -3.90
C HIS A 33 -3.62 2.31 -3.79
N LEU A 34 -3.15 1.61 -4.82
CA LEU A 34 -1.85 0.96 -4.85
C LEU A 34 -0.85 1.79 -5.67
N LEU A 35 0.31 2.09 -5.08
CA LEU A 35 1.36 2.91 -5.68
C LEU A 35 2.21 2.11 -6.68
N TRP A 36 1.59 1.62 -7.75
CA TRP A 36 2.27 0.89 -8.85
C TRP A 36 3.24 1.76 -9.67
N MET A 37 3.24 3.07 -9.44
CA MET A 37 4.13 4.04 -10.09
C MET A 37 4.52 5.15 -9.11
N ASP A 38 5.54 5.93 -9.49
CA ASP A 38 5.93 7.15 -8.78
C ASP A 38 4.69 8.06 -8.53
N PRO A 39 4.40 8.45 -7.29
CA PRO A 39 3.27 9.33 -6.97
C PRO A 39 3.38 10.74 -7.59
N ALA A 40 4.56 11.15 -8.07
CA ALA A 40 4.73 12.34 -8.90
C ALA A 40 4.28 12.15 -10.37
N LYS A 41 3.92 10.93 -10.78
CA LYS A 41 3.42 10.58 -12.11
C LYS A 41 1.98 10.07 -12.13
N ASP A 42 1.44 9.67 -10.97
CA ASP A 42 0.06 9.20 -10.81
C ASP A 42 -0.97 10.35 -10.83
N PRO A 43 -1.82 10.48 -11.87
CA PRO A 43 -2.79 11.56 -11.98
C PRO A 43 -4.05 11.33 -11.12
N VAL A 44 -4.34 10.10 -10.71
CA VAL A 44 -5.49 9.77 -9.85
C VAL A 44 -5.17 10.18 -8.42
N LEU A 45 -4.02 9.75 -7.92
CA LEU A 45 -3.50 10.16 -6.62
C LEU A 45 -3.35 11.67 -6.52
N GLN A 46 -2.77 12.34 -7.51
CA GLN A 46 -2.59 13.81 -7.46
C GLN A 46 -3.92 14.56 -7.41
N LYS A 47 -4.92 14.17 -8.21
CA LYS A 47 -6.28 14.73 -8.13
C LYS A 47 -6.94 14.45 -6.78
N ALA A 48 -6.63 13.32 -6.14
CA ALA A 48 -7.10 13.01 -4.79
C ALA A 48 -6.39 13.87 -3.73
N VAL A 49 -5.07 14.07 -3.81
CA VAL A 49 -4.28 14.92 -2.89
C VAL A 49 -4.73 16.37 -2.97
N GLN A 50 -4.85 16.93 -4.18
CA GLN A 50 -5.32 18.31 -4.41
C GLN A 50 -6.74 18.54 -3.87
N ALA A 51 -7.61 17.52 -3.95
CA ALA A 51 -8.96 17.54 -3.38
C ALA A 51 -9.01 17.25 -1.86
N PHE A 52 -7.85 17.02 -1.22
CA PHE A 52 -7.73 16.60 0.18
C PHE A 52 -8.54 15.33 0.49
N ARG A 53 -8.53 14.36 -0.43
CA ARG A 53 -9.28 13.08 -0.35
C ARG A 53 -8.43 11.88 0.07
N VAL A 54 -7.16 12.09 0.40
CA VAL A 54 -6.19 11.03 0.66
C VAL A 54 -5.88 10.89 2.14
N MET A 55 -5.78 9.64 2.60
CA MET A 55 -5.22 9.27 3.91
C MET A 55 -4.11 8.24 3.69
N THR A 56 -2.97 8.40 4.38
CA THR A 56 -1.87 7.43 4.38
C THR A 56 -1.97 6.56 5.63
N LEU A 57 -1.89 5.25 5.48
CA LEU A 57 -1.98 4.28 6.56
C LEU A 57 -0.58 3.86 7.03
N HIS A 58 -0.25 4.15 8.28
CA HIS A 58 0.99 3.74 8.93
C HIS A 58 0.80 2.40 9.63
N GLN A 59 1.17 1.32 8.95
CA GLN A 59 1.24 -0.03 9.52
C GLN A 59 2.59 -0.22 10.22
N ARG A 60 2.62 -0.84 11.40
CA ARG A 60 3.88 -1.12 12.12
C ARG A 60 4.15 -2.63 12.19
N PRO A 61 5.30 -3.14 11.71
CA PRO A 61 5.61 -4.57 11.70
C PRO A 61 5.97 -5.16 13.09
N SER A 62 5.68 -4.45 14.19
CA SER A 62 5.95 -4.86 15.57
C SER A 62 4.63 -4.91 16.34
N GLY A 63 4.21 -6.15 16.66
CA GLY A 63 2.84 -6.53 17.02
C GLY A 63 2.28 -6.07 18.37
N ALA A 64 2.53 -4.82 18.77
CA ALA A 64 2.02 -4.25 20.03
C ALA A 64 1.36 -2.87 19.89
N LYS A 65 1.28 -2.29 18.67
CA LYS A 65 0.75 -0.94 18.45
C LYS A 65 -0.17 -0.90 17.23
N THR A 66 -1.44 -0.54 17.47
CA THR A 66 -2.49 -0.45 16.45
C THR A 66 -2.11 0.50 15.31
N ASP A 67 -2.47 0.11 14.09
CA ASP A 67 -2.32 0.92 12.88
C ASP A 67 -3.04 2.27 13.02
N PHE A 68 -2.46 3.29 12.40
CA PHE A 68 -3.01 4.65 12.42
C PHE A 68 -2.91 5.33 11.06
N GLY A 69 -3.88 6.17 10.74
CA GLY A 69 -3.87 6.98 9.53
C GLY A 69 -3.42 8.41 9.81
N THR A 70 -2.73 9.00 8.84
CA THR A 70 -2.50 10.45 8.73
C THR A 70 -3.22 10.97 7.48
N ILE A 71 -3.76 12.20 7.55
CA ILE A 71 -4.59 12.76 6.48
C ILE A 71 -3.72 13.66 5.60
N GLY A 72 -3.74 13.39 4.30
CA GLY A 72 -2.70 13.78 3.37
C GLY A 72 -1.96 12.56 2.80
N PHE A 73 -0.94 12.84 1.99
CA PHE A 73 -0.12 11.83 1.33
C PHE A 73 1.36 11.99 1.71
N GLU A 74 1.95 10.94 2.29
CA GLU A 74 3.34 10.93 2.74
C GLU A 74 4.20 10.00 1.87
N LYS A 75 5.10 10.58 1.06
CA LYS A 75 5.90 9.85 0.06
C LYS A 75 6.89 8.82 0.62
N ASN A 76 7.28 8.95 1.89
CA ASN A 76 8.41 8.22 2.48
C ASN A 76 7.95 7.19 3.53
N VAL A 77 6.66 6.85 3.55
CA VAL A 77 6.06 5.90 4.50
C VAL A 77 5.82 4.57 3.79
N ALA A 78 6.27 3.47 4.39
CA ALA A 78 5.85 2.13 4.02
C ALA A 78 4.39 1.93 4.47
N GLY A 79 3.45 2.38 3.65
CA GLY A 79 2.06 2.53 4.04
C GLY A 79 1.08 2.48 2.86
N GLN A 80 -0.13 2.01 3.15
CA GLN A 80 -1.20 1.91 2.16
C GLN A 80 -1.89 3.26 1.97
N VAL A 81 -2.30 3.59 0.74
CA VAL A 81 -2.98 4.86 0.45
C VAL A 81 -4.48 4.63 0.28
N LEU A 82 -5.28 5.41 1.00
CA LEU A 82 -6.74 5.31 0.98
C LEU A 82 -7.34 6.58 0.36
N ILE A 83 -8.10 6.42 -0.72
CA ILE A 83 -8.78 7.52 -1.41
C ILE A 83 -10.26 7.50 -1.02
N PHE A 84 -10.75 8.61 -0.45
CA PHE A 84 -12.15 8.79 -0.10
C PHE A 84 -12.92 9.48 -1.23
N PRO A 85 -14.23 9.22 -1.40
CA PRO A 85 -15.01 9.91 -2.42
C PRO A 85 -15.18 11.41 -2.09
N LYS A 86 -15.34 11.77 -0.81
CA LYS A 86 -15.44 13.16 -0.32
C LYS A 86 -14.15 13.64 0.36
N SER A 87 -14.02 14.96 0.54
CA SER A 87 -12.85 15.62 1.12
C SER A 87 -12.71 15.43 2.64
N LEU A 88 -11.47 15.28 3.10
CA LEU A 88 -11.07 15.05 4.50
C LEU A 88 -10.67 16.32 5.26
N LYS A 89 -10.78 17.52 4.64
CA LYS A 89 -10.48 18.82 5.27
C LYS A 89 -10.95 19.00 6.72
N PRO A 90 -12.19 18.64 7.15
CA PRO A 90 -12.61 18.79 8.55
C PRO A 90 -11.86 17.90 9.56
N PHE A 91 -11.07 16.94 9.07
CA PHE A 91 -10.23 16.04 9.86
C PHE A 91 -8.72 16.33 9.73
N ALA A 92 -8.31 17.30 8.91
CA ALA A 92 -6.90 17.66 8.73
C ALA A 92 -6.20 17.98 10.08
N GLY A 93 -4.92 17.61 10.19
CA GLY A 93 -4.13 17.74 11.42
C GLY A 93 -4.48 16.73 12.54
N LYS A 94 -5.45 15.83 12.33
CA LYS A 94 -5.89 14.85 13.35
C LYS A 94 -5.37 13.45 13.02
N ARG A 95 -4.96 12.71 14.06
CA ARG A 95 -4.51 11.32 13.92
C ARG A 95 -5.71 10.39 13.84
N VAL A 96 -5.73 9.49 12.86
CA VAL A 96 -6.81 8.53 12.66
C VAL A 96 -6.46 7.20 13.32
N VAL A 97 -7.36 6.64 14.15
CA VAL A 97 -7.11 5.40 14.89
C VAL A 97 -8.28 4.42 14.76
N GLY A 98 -8.01 3.14 15.02
CA GLY A 98 -9.02 2.08 14.93
C GLY A 98 -9.52 1.90 13.50
N VAL A 99 -8.58 1.78 12.56
CA VAL A 99 -8.88 1.53 11.14
C VAL A 99 -9.54 0.16 11.00
N LYS A 100 -10.70 0.11 10.34
CA LYS A 100 -11.45 -1.12 10.07
C LYS A 100 -11.27 -1.50 8.61
N TYR A 101 -10.55 -2.57 8.34
CA TYR A 101 -10.24 -3.00 6.98
C TYR A 101 -11.51 -3.39 6.19
N ASP A 102 -12.49 -4.02 6.84
CA ASP A 102 -13.84 -4.34 6.31
C ASP A 102 -14.67 -3.11 5.85
N SER A 103 -14.26 -1.88 6.18
CA SER A 103 -14.89 -0.66 5.67
C SER A 103 -14.17 -0.05 4.45
N ILE A 104 -13.07 -0.67 4.00
CA ILE A 104 -12.29 -0.26 2.81
C ILE A 104 -12.78 -1.08 1.61
N VAL A 105 -13.00 -0.43 0.48
CA VAL A 105 -13.23 -1.11 -0.80
C VAL A 105 -11.87 -1.54 -1.35
N TRP A 106 -11.57 -2.84 -1.26
CA TRP A 106 -10.44 -3.42 -1.97
C TRP A 106 -10.73 -3.38 -3.48
N ALA A 107 -9.84 -2.75 -4.25
CA ALA A 107 -9.98 -2.65 -5.69
C ALA A 107 -9.54 -3.94 -6.40
N ALA A 108 -10.31 -5.02 -6.19
CA ALA A 108 -10.36 -6.09 -7.18
C ALA A 108 -10.90 -5.46 -8.47
N ALA A 109 -10.07 -5.44 -9.53
CA ALA A 109 -10.31 -4.89 -10.87
C ALA A 109 -11.49 -3.90 -10.99
N SER A 110 -11.22 -2.60 -10.83
CA SER A 110 -12.23 -1.53 -10.71
C SER A 110 -13.32 -1.60 -11.79
N GLU A 111 -14.45 -2.18 -11.44
CA GLU A 111 -15.58 -2.37 -12.32
C GLU A 111 -16.24 -1.03 -12.62
N GLY A 112 -16.19 -0.60 -13.88
CA GLY A 112 -17.02 0.48 -14.42
C GLY A 112 -17.02 1.81 -13.67
N GLN A 113 -15.88 2.52 -13.59
CA GLN A 113 -15.98 3.98 -13.75
C GLN A 113 -16.29 4.23 -15.24
N PRO A 114 -17.48 4.73 -15.62
CA PRO A 114 -17.82 4.90 -17.03
C PRO A 114 -16.97 6.00 -17.63
N ALA A 115 -16.08 5.62 -18.56
CA ALA A 115 -15.55 6.56 -19.52
C ALA A 115 -16.69 6.92 -20.49
N SER A 116 -17.22 8.13 -20.38
CA SER A 116 -18.02 8.74 -21.45
C SER A 116 -17.83 10.26 -21.49
N PRO A 117 -17.87 10.90 -22.67
CA PRO A 117 -17.21 12.18 -22.88
C PRO A 117 -18.19 13.34 -23.16
N GLU A 118 -17.78 14.57 -22.87
CA GLU A 118 -18.25 15.74 -23.62
C GLU A 118 -17.10 16.37 -24.42
N THR A 119 -16.92 15.84 -25.62
CA THR A 119 -16.06 16.37 -26.66
C THR A 119 -16.66 17.67 -27.21
N ARG A 120 -16.08 18.85 -26.89
CA ARG A 120 -16.47 20.14 -27.48
C ARG A 120 -15.30 20.99 -28.00
N PRO A 121 -14.78 20.69 -29.20
CA PRO A 121 -14.03 21.63 -30.03
C PRO A 121 -14.93 22.26 -31.12
N PRO A 122 -14.48 23.31 -31.84
CA PRO A 122 -13.58 24.39 -31.43
C PRO A 122 -14.21 25.78 -31.69
N LYS A 123 -13.51 26.86 -31.33
CA LYS A 123 -13.67 28.15 -32.02
C LYS A 123 -12.30 28.78 -32.29
N ALA A 124 -12.10 29.28 -33.50
CA ALA A 124 -10.82 29.74 -34.02
C ALA A 124 -10.77 31.28 -34.20
N ALA A 125 -9.60 31.75 -34.67
CA ALA A 125 -9.14 33.13 -34.89
C ALA A 125 -8.34 33.75 -33.71
N GLY A 126 -7.14 34.30 -33.94
CA GLY A 126 -6.39 34.27 -35.20
C GLY A 126 -4.99 34.91 -35.19
N LYS A 127 -4.15 34.38 -36.09
CA LYS A 127 -2.96 34.95 -36.78
C LYS A 127 -2.31 36.23 -36.22
N SER A 128 -0.99 36.16 -36.01
CA SER A 128 -0.03 36.99 -36.76
C SER A 128 1.31 36.24 -36.99
N LYS A 129 2.08 36.73 -37.98
CA LYS A 129 3.28 36.19 -38.69
C LYS A 129 3.89 37.42 -39.43
N PRO A 130 5.22 37.63 -39.64
CA PRO A 130 6.25 36.65 -40.06
C PRO A 130 7.62 36.78 -39.33
N GLU A 131 8.70 36.01 -39.61
CA GLU A 131 8.82 34.79 -40.43
C GLU A 131 9.38 33.58 -39.61
N ALA A 132 10.61 33.02 -39.73
CA ALA A 132 11.81 33.24 -40.55
C ALA A 132 12.56 31.91 -40.80
N ALA A 133 13.34 31.82 -41.90
CA ALA A 133 13.87 30.55 -42.40
C ALA A 133 15.41 30.47 -42.50
N LYS A 134 15.96 29.31 -42.11
CA LYS A 134 16.88 28.49 -42.94
C LYS A 134 17.22 27.16 -42.25
N ALA A 135 17.03 26.05 -42.97
CA ALA A 135 17.82 24.83 -42.77
C ALA A 135 19.16 24.98 -43.56
N PRO A 136 20.18 24.16 -43.27
CA PRO A 136 20.21 22.83 -43.88
C PRO A 136 20.56 21.70 -42.88
N ALA A 137 20.47 20.45 -43.34
CA ALA A 137 20.77 19.26 -42.55
C ALA A 137 22.21 18.77 -42.78
N GLU A 138 22.86 18.22 -41.75
CA GLU A 138 23.96 17.28 -41.94
C GLU A 138 23.87 16.09 -40.94
N LYS A 139 24.34 14.93 -41.39
CA LYS A 139 24.37 13.67 -40.65
C LYS A 139 25.70 13.55 -39.92
N ARG A 140 25.74 13.15 -38.63
CA ARG A 140 26.79 12.24 -38.12
C ARG A 140 26.51 11.64 -36.73
N LYS A 141 26.63 10.30 -36.70
CA LYS A 141 27.08 9.45 -35.58
C LYS A 141 26.45 9.66 -34.19
N ARG A 142 25.51 8.76 -33.85
CA ARG A 142 25.42 8.24 -32.47
C ARG A 142 26.70 7.44 -32.17
N PRO A 143 27.36 7.60 -31.02
CA PRO A 143 28.34 6.61 -30.57
C PRO A 143 27.62 5.31 -30.19
N VAL A 144 28.27 4.18 -30.46
CA VAL A 144 27.88 2.88 -29.89
C VAL A 144 28.55 2.76 -28.53
N ALA A 145 27.77 2.48 -27.50
CA ALA A 145 28.18 1.84 -26.25
C ALA A 145 27.16 0.72 -26.06
N GLU A 146 27.44 -0.46 -26.58
CA GLU A 146 28.32 -1.48 -25.98
C GLU A 146 27.57 -2.24 -24.89
N GLU A 147 27.27 -3.48 -25.27
CA GLU A 147 26.59 -4.49 -24.49
C GLU A 147 27.46 -4.94 -23.32
N ASN A 148 27.01 -4.72 -22.08
CA ASN A 148 27.13 -5.71 -21.00
C ASN A 148 26.30 -5.30 -19.77
N ALA A 149 25.14 -5.93 -19.63
CA ALA A 149 24.39 -5.97 -18.38
C ALA A 149 23.99 -7.44 -18.15
N PRO A 150 24.88 -8.28 -17.57
CA PRO A 150 24.53 -9.66 -17.28
C PRO A 150 23.33 -9.66 -16.34
N GLY A 151 22.22 -10.26 -16.78
CA GLY A 151 21.00 -10.31 -16.00
C GLY A 151 21.27 -11.00 -14.67
N VAL A 152 21.24 -10.23 -13.57
CA VAL A 152 21.42 -10.75 -12.22
C VAL A 152 20.17 -11.55 -11.85
N VAL A 153 20.13 -12.79 -12.33
CA VAL A 153 19.20 -13.80 -11.86
C VAL A 153 19.52 -14.02 -10.39
N VAL A 154 18.72 -13.38 -9.53
CA VAL A 154 18.74 -13.63 -8.08
C VAL A 154 18.26 -15.07 -7.89
N LYS A 155 19.20 -16.01 -7.93
CA LYS A 155 18.98 -17.39 -7.55
C LYS A 155 18.53 -17.36 -6.10
N PHE A 156 17.26 -17.66 -5.87
CA PHE A 156 16.77 -17.88 -4.51
C PHE A 156 17.68 -18.91 -3.84
N PRO A 157 18.17 -18.66 -2.61
CA PRO A 157 18.83 -19.69 -1.84
C PRO A 157 17.90 -20.90 -1.73
N PRO A 158 18.39 -22.14 -1.90
CA PRO A 158 17.61 -23.30 -1.49
C PRO A 158 17.24 -23.16 0.00
N PRO A 159 16.12 -23.75 0.46
CA PRO A 159 15.86 -23.87 1.90
C PRO A 159 17.06 -24.56 2.55
N ARG A 160 17.42 -24.14 3.77
CA ARG A 160 18.53 -24.77 4.48
C ARG A 160 18.08 -26.15 4.95
N PRO A 161 18.97 -27.15 5.07
CA PRO A 161 18.61 -28.43 5.68
C PRO A 161 17.99 -28.21 7.07
N ASP A 162 18.59 -27.30 7.85
CA ASP A 162 18.10 -26.82 9.15
C ASP A 162 16.61 -26.39 9.14
N ASP A 163 16.07 -25.85 8.04
CA ASP A 163 14.67 -25.43 7.92
C ASP A 163 13.70 -26.61 7.74
N GLU A 164 14.16 -27.72 7.14
CA GLU A 164 13.37 -28.94 6.94
C GLU A 164 13.47 -29.88 8.15
N ASP A 165 14.60 -29.91 8.85
CA ASP A 165 14.77 -30.70 10.07
C ASP A 165 13.84 -30.20 11.19
N GLN A 166 13.81 -28.88 11.44
CA GLN A 166 12.87 -28.26 12.41
C GLN A 166 11.39 -28.52 12.06
N ARG A 167 11.05 -28.64 10.77
CA ARG A 167 9.69 -28.99 10.32
C ARG A 167 9.38 -30.46 10.59
N GLN A 168 10.35 -31.34 10.38
CA GLN A 168 10.19 -32.77 10.65
C GLN A 168 10.02 -33.02 12.16
N GLU A 169 10.86 -32.43 13.01
CA GLU A 169 10.71 -32.49 14.48
C GLU A 169 9.31 -32.02 14.93
N SER A 170 8.86 -30.85 14.43
CA SER A 170 7.52 -30.32 14.72
C SER A 170 6.40 -31.26 14.27
N LEU A 171 6.54 -31.89 13.10
CA LEU A 171 5.57 -32.85 12.58
C LEU A 171 5.59 -34.20 13.31
N GLU A 172 6.70 -34.58 13.95
CA GLU A 172 6.77 -35.79 14.77
C GLU A 172 6.15 -35.59 16.15
N GLU A 173 6.38 -34.44 16.80
CA GLU A 173 5.69 -34.12 18.05
C GLU A 173 4.15 -34.11 17.87
N ILE A 174 3.66 -33.51 16.77
CA ILE A 174 2.22 -33.51 16.44
C ILE A 174 1.68 -34.95 16.24
N LYS A 175 2.42 -35.83 15.55
CA LYS A 175 2.00 -37.24 15.38
C LYS A 175 1.89 -37.97 16.71
N ASP A 176 2.84 -37.78 17.62
CA ASP A 176 2.85 -38.45 18.93
C ASP A 176 1.81 -37.88 19.90
N GLN A 177 1.49 -36.58 19.82
CA GLN A 177 0.35 -36.00 20.52
C GLN A 177 -0.98 -36.56 19.97
N VAL A 178 -1.14 -36.70 18.65
CA VAL A 178 -2.34 -37.35 18.04
C VAL A 178 -2.44 -38.83 18.42
N ARG A 179 -1.32 -39.58 18.50
CA ARG A 179 -1.30 -40.96 19.01
C ARG A 179 -1.76 -41.05 20.47
N HIS A 180 -1.34 -40.11 21.33
CA HIS A 180 -1.84 -40.04 22.71
C HIS A 180 -3.35 -39.73 22.77
N ALA A 181 -3.86 -38.86 21.89
CA ALA A 181 -5.31 -38.61 21.81
C ALA A 181 -6.08 -39.87 21.39
N MET A 182 -5.60 -40.62 20.39
CA MET A 182 -6.23 -41.89 19.98
C MET A 182 -6.24 -42.92 21.12
N LYS A 183 -5.13 -43.08 21.85
CA LYS A 183 -5.09 -43.94 23.04
C LYS A 183 -6.09 -43.49 24.13
N PHE A 184 -6.28 -42.19 24.34
CA PHE A 184 -7.31 -41.71 25.26
C PHE A 184 -8.75 -41.97 24.75
N LEU A 185 -8.98 -42.09 23.44
CA LEU A 185 -10.27 -42.53 22.90
C LEU A 185 -10.49 -44.04 23.12
N GLU A 186 -9.47 -44.87 22.90
CA GLU A 186 -9.49 -46.31 23.19
C GLU A 186 -9.76 -46.59 24.68
N GLU A 187 -9.16 -45.80 25.58
CA GLU A 187 -9.41 -45.84 27.03
C GLU A 187 -10.75 -45.20 27.45
N GLY A 188 -11.60 -44.77 26.51
CA GLY A 188 -12.90 -44.13 26.77
C GLY A 188 -12.85 -42.71 27.34
N LYS A 189 -11.66 -42.13 27.51
CA LYS A 189 -11.39 -40.81 28.12
C LYS A 189 -11.59 -39.67 27.12
N GLN A 190 -12.78 -39.62 26.50
CA GLN A 190 -13.12 -38.72 25.39
C GLN A 190 -12.80 -37.24 25.66
N VAL A 191 -13.05 -36.74 26.88
CA VAL A 191 -12.76 -35.35 27.27
C VAL A 191 -11.25 -35.07 27.30
N ALA A 192 -10.43 -36.03 27.73
CA ALA A 192 -8.98 -35.90 27.72
C ALA A 192 -8.43 -35.89 26.29
N ALA A 193 -8.91 -36.80 25.43
CA ALA A 193 -8.58 -36.82 24.01
C ALA A 193 -8.95 -35.51 23.29
N PHE A 194 -10.17 -35.00 23.53
CA PHE A 194 -10.64 -33.75 22.95
C PHE A 194 -9.78 -32.55 23.38
N ASN A 195 -9.48 -32.43 24.68
CA ASN A 195 -8.63 -31.35 25.19
C ASN A 195 -7.20 -31.43 24.65
N LEU A 196 -6.67 -32.64 24.43
CA LEU A 196 -5.35 -32.83 23.81
C LEU A 196 -5.36 -32.39 22.33
N LEU A 197 -6.34 -32.85 21.54
CA LEU A 197 -6.49 -32.45 20.14
C LEU A 197 -6.74 -30.95 19.99
N LYS A 198 -7.51 -30.33 20.90
CA LYS A 198 -7.74 -28.88 20.90
C LYS A 198 -6.44 -28.08 21.01
N ARG A 199 -5.50 -28.54 21.86
CA ARG A 199 -4.18 -27.93 22.04
C ARG A 199 -3.26 -28.03 20.81
N ILE A 200 -3.58 -28.89 19.83
CA ILE A 200 -2.84 -29.03 18.57
C ILE A 200 -3.36 -28.02 17.51
N VAL A 201 -4.55 -27.44 17.72
CA VAL A 201 -5.29 -26.67 16.70
C VAL A 201 -5.45 -25.18 17.04
N GLU A 202 -5.36 -24.80 18.32
CA GLU A 202 -5.35 -23.39 18.79
C GLU A 202 -3.94 -22.82 19.01
#